data_AF-A0A532CSC6-F1
#
_entry.id   AF-A0A532CSC6-F1
#
_cell.length_a   1.000
_cell.length_b   1.000
_cell.length_c   1.000
_cell.angle_alpha   90.00
_cell.angle_beta   90.00
_cell.angle_gamma   90.00
#
_symmetry.space_group_name_H-M   'P 1'
#
loop_
_entity.id
_entity.type
_entity.pdbx_description
1 polymer ?
#
loop_
_entity_poly.entity_id
_entity_poly.type
_entity_poly.pdbx_seq_one_letter_code
_entity_poly.pdbx_strand_id
1 'polypeptide(L)'
;MKQLLLLRHAKSSWDDPGLIDFDRPLSARGLKAAPLVGRELARRGWLPELALVSPALRTRDTWRLVSAELPAKVQAKFAQAFYEAAAADILAKVRQVKAGTGTLLVLGHNPGLEEF
;
A
#
# COMPACT_ATOMS: atom_id res chain seq x y z
N MET A 1 -21.80 -5.01 0.78
CA MET A 1 -21.17 -3.69 0.99
C MET A 1 -19.78 -3.72 0.34
N LYS A 2 -19.30 -2.60 -0.19
CA LYS A 2 -17.92 -2.47 -0.73
C LYS A 2 -17.09 -1.64 0.25
N GLN A 3 -15.83 -2.02 0.45
CA GLN A 3 -14.91 -1.30 1.31
C GLN A 3 -13.60 -0.99 0.56
N LEU A 4 -13.13 0.25 0.70
CA LEU A 4 -11.84 0.69 0.17
C LEU A 4 -10.95 1.11 1.33
N LEU A 5 -9.76 0.54 1.40
CA LEU A 5 -8.72 0.86 2.37
C LEU A 5 -7.61 1.63 1.65
N LEU A 6 -7.29 2.83 2.11
CA LEU A 6 -6.20 3.64 1.59
C LEU A 6 -5.04 3.59 2.58
N LEU A 7 -3.85 3.19 2.10
CA LEU A 7 -2.66 3.05 2.92
C LEU A 7 -1.47 3.76 2.27
N ARG A 8 -0.97 4.81 2.92
CA ARG A 8 0.33 5.38 2.55
C ARG A 8 1.45 4.43 2.98
N HIS A 9 2.54 4.38 2.19
CA HIS A 9 3.74 3.67 2.61
C HIS A 9 4.24 4.12 4.00
N ALA A 10 4.88 3.19 4.71
CA ALA A 10 5.56 3.49 5.97
C ALA A 10 6.79 4.39 5.73
N LYS A 11 7.29 5.04 6.78
CA LYS A 11 8.35 6.04 6.64
C LYS A 11 9.59 5.48 5.93
N SER A 12 9.97 6.07 4.80
CA SER A 12 11.18 5.76 4.04
C SER A 12 12.44 6.40 4.64
N SER A 13 13.60 5.88 4.27
CA SER A 13 14.92 6.43 4.60
C SER A 13 15.40 7.43 3.53
N TRP A 14 16.30 8.32 3.92
CA TRP A 14 17.08 9.22 3.07
C TRP A 14 18.59 9.08 3.34
N ASP A 15 19.00 8.01 4.03
CA ASP A 15 20.36 7.87 4.57
C ASP A 15 21.40 7.60 3.46
N ASP A 16 20.95 7.10 2.30
CA ASP A 16 21.79 6.93 1.11
C ASP A 16 21.40 7.96 0.03
N PRO A 17 22.23 9.00 -0.19
CA PRO A 17 21.97 10.03 -1.18
C PRO A 17 22.18 9.55 -2.62
N GLY A 18 22.78 8.38 -2.85
CA GLY A 18 22.99 7.81 -4.18
C GLY A 18 21.79 7.05 -4.74
N LEU A 19 20.78 6.77 -3.92
CA LEU A 19 19.58 6.05 -4.35
C LEU A 19 18.58 6.96 -5.06
N ILE A 20 18.09 6.49 -6.20
CA ILE A 20 16.93 7.11 -6.87
C ILE A 20 15.68 6.95 -5.99
N ASP A 21 14.72 7.87 -6.10
CA ASP A 21 13.56 7.87 -5.20
C ASP A 21 12.81 6.52 -5.18
N PHE A 22 12.63 5.91 -6.35
CA PHE A 22 11.95 4.64 -6.51
C PHE A 22 12.52 3.50 -5.66
N ASP A 23 13.85 3.47 -5.49
CA ASP A 23 14.59 2.44 -4.78
C ASP A 23 14.84 2.78 -3.32
N ARG A 24 14.27 3.86 -2.81
CA ARG A 24 14.43 4.24 -1.41
C ARG A 24 13.78 3.21 -0.48
N PRO A 25 14.54 2.67 0.50
CA PRO A 25 14.03 1.67 1.42
C PRO A 25 13.20 2.30 2.54
N LEU A 26 12.58 1.44 3.36
CA LEU A 26 12.01 1.86 4.63
C LEU A 26 13.10 2.30 5.61
N SER A 27 12.80 3.32 6.41
CA SER A 27 13.59 3.66 7.60
C SER A 27 13.40 2.61 8.70
N ALA A 28 14.30 2.60 9.70
CA ALA A 28 14.14 1.76 10.90
C ALA A 28 12.78 1.96 11.60
N ARG A 29 12.25 3.21 11.59
CA ARG A 29 10.90 3.51 12.09
C ARG A 29 9.82 2.89 11.20
N GLY A 30 9.98 2.98 9.88
CA GLY A 30 9.04 2.39 8.92
C GLY A 30 8.94 0.87 9.05
N LEU A 31 10.08 0.19 9.21
CA LEU A 31 10.16 -1.25 9.42
C LEU A 31 9.41 -1.71 10.69
N LYS A 32 9.47 -0.92 11.77
CA LYS A 32 8.73 -1.19 13.01
C LYS A 32 7.24 -0.85 12.91
N ALA A 33 6.89 0.18 12.14
CA ALA A 33 5.52 0.68 12.03
C ALA A 33 4.63 -0.18 11.12
N ALA A 34 5.15 -0.69 10.01
CA ALA A 34 4.34 -1.43 9.04
C ALA A 34 3.65 -2.67 9.63
N PRO A 35 4.31 -3.52 10.44
CA PRO A 35 3.63 -4.65 11.11
C PRO A 35 2.51 -4.21 12.07
N LEU A 36 2.66 -3.07 12.76
CA LEU A 36 1.62 -2.56 13.65
C LEU A 36 0.33 -2.22 12.89
N VAL A 37 0.46 -1.68 11.68
CA VAL A 37 -0.69 -1.43 10.80
C VAL A 37 -1.34 -2.74 10.39
N GLY A 38 -0.57 -3.75 9.99
CA GLY A 38 -1.09 -5.07 9.63
C GLY A 38 -1.88 -5.72 10.77
N ARG A 39 -1.35 -5.68 12.00
CA ARG A 39 -2.08 -6.16 13.20
C ARG A 39 -3.37 -5.40 13.45
N GLU A 40 -3.36 -4.09 13.26
CA GLU A 40 -4.55 -3.27 13.46
C GLU A 40 -5.63 -3.55 12.41
N LEU A 41 -5.25 -3.79 11.14
CA LEU A 41 -6.18 -4.25 10.11
C LEU A 41 -6.82 -5.59 10.49
N ALA A 42 -6.00 -6.57 10.92
CA ALA A 42 -6.47 -7.87 11.35
C ALA A 42 -7.42 -7.77 12.55
N ARG A 43 -7.05 -7.00 13.58
CA ARG A 43 -7.84 -6.79 14.80
C ARG A 43 -9.21 -6.17 14.51
N ARG A 44 -9.30 -5.28 13.51
CA ARG A 44 -10.55 -4.63 13.09
C ARG A 44 -11.38 -5.43 12.10
N GLY A 45 -10.87 -6.56 11.61
CA GLY A 45 -11.52 -7.32 10.53
C GLY A 45 -11.49 -6.59 9.18
N TRP A 46 -10.60 -5.61 8.99
CA TRP A 46 -10.42 -4.90 7.72
C TRP A 46 -9.51 -5.72 6.81
N LEU A 47 -10.04 -6.85 6.34
CA LEU A 47 -9.30 -7.87 5.59
C LEU A 47 -9.49 -7.65 4.08
N PRO A 48 -8.49 -7.10 3.37
CA PRO A 48 -8.59 -6.93 1.93
C PRO A 48 -8.53 -8.27 1.20
N GLU A 49 -9.32 -8.38 0.12
CA GLU A 49 -9.27 -9.52 -0.81
C GLU A 49 -8.22 -9.29 -1.91
N LEU A 50 -7.94 -8.02 -2.21
CA LEU A 50 -6.97 -7.58 -3.20
C LEU A 50 -6.24 -6.33 -2.68
N ALA A 51 -4.93 -6.29 -2.89
CA ALA A 51 -4.12 -5.09 -2.73
C ALA A 51 -3.61 -4.59 -4.08
N LEU A 52 -3.80 -3.31 -4.37
CA LEU A 52 -3.14 -2.60 -5.45
C LEU A 52 -1.99 -1.80 -4.85
N VAL A 53 -0.76 -2.08 -5.28
CA VAL A 53 0.45 -1.57 -4.62
C VAL A 53 1.35 -0.88 -5.63
N SER A 54 1.84 0.31 -5.29
CA SER A 54 2.90 0.95 -6.07
C SER A 54 4.18 0.09 -6.08
N PRO A 55 4.92 -0.01 -7.19
CA PRO A 55 6.08 -0.88 -7.29
C PRO A 55 7.35 -0.32 -6.65
N ALA A 56 7.34 0.92 -6.12
CA ALA A 56 8.49 1.47 -5.39
C ALA A 56 8.90 0.57 -4.21
N LEU A 57 10.18 0.59 -3.85
CA LEU A 57 10.72 -0.32 -2.83
C LEU A 57 10.00 -0.14 -1.49
N ARG A 58 9.86 1.10 -1.01
CA ARG A 58 9.15 1.43 0.23
C ARG A 58 7.70 0.94 0.29
N THR A 59 6.97 0.97 -0.83
CA THR A 59 5.58 0.51 -0.89
C THR A 59 5.51 -1.01 -0.90
N ARG A 60 6.41 -1.68 -1.63
CA ARG A 60 6.55 -3.15 -1.63
C ARG A 60 6.90 -3.69 -0.24
N ASP A 61 7.88 -3.08 0.42
CA ASP A 61 8.28 -3.48 1.77
C ASP A 61 7.20 -3.19 2.81
N THR A 62 6.50 -2.05 2.69
CA THR A 62 5.35 -1.77 3.56
C THR A 62 4.31 -2.87 3.41
N TRP A 63 3.95 -3.24 2.16
CA TRP A 63 2.97 -4.30 1.91
C TRP A 63 3.42 -5.65 2.45
N ARG A 64 4.68 -6.03 2.23
CA ARG A 64 5.25 -7.28 2.73
C ARG A 64 5.11 -7.41 4.25
N LEU A 65 5.41 -6.33 4.97
CA LEU A 65 5.34 -6.30 6.43
C LEU A 65 3.89 -6.23 6.96
N VAL A 66 3.01 -5.51 6.28
CA VAL A 66 1.58 -5.42 6.63
C VAL A 66 0.89 -6.76 6.39
N SER A 67 1.08 -7.36 5.21
CA SER A 67 0.40 -8.60 4.82
C SER A 67 0.84 -9.83 5.61
N ALA A 68 2.06 -9.82 6.16
CA ALA A 68 2.55 -10.89 7.04
C ALA A 68 1.76 -11.01 8.36
N GLU A 69 1.06 -9.95 8.76
CA GLU A 69 0.28 -9.90 10.00
C GLU A 69 -1.22 -10.17 9.76
N LEU A 70 -1.63 -10.37 8.50
CA LEU A 70 -3.02 -10.69 8.16
C LEU A 70 -3.27 -12.20 8.34
N PRO A 71 -4.49 -12.60 8.75
CA PRO A 71 -4.84 -14.00 8.99
C PRO A 71 -4.89 -14.87 7.72
N ALA A 72 -4.90 -14.25 6.54
CA ALA A 72 -4.94 -14.93 5.26
C ALA A 72 -4.04 -14.23 4.23
N LYS A 73 -3.54 -15.00 3.27
CA LYS A 73 -2.73 -14.47 2.16
C LYS A 73 -3.62 -13.63 1.25
N VAL A 74 -3.24 -12.37 1.08
CA VAL A 74 -3.92 -11.43 0.18
C VAL A 74 -3.17 -11.32 -1.14
N GLN A 75 -3.88 -11.40 -2.26
CA GLN A 75 -3.28 -11.17 -3.57
C GLN A 75 -2.89 -9.70 -3.70
N ALA A 76 -1.66 -9.44 -4.15
CA ALA A 76 -1.20 -8.10 -4.49
C ALA A 76 -0.94 -7.97 -5.99
N LYS A 77 -1.37 -6.85 -6.57
CA LYS A 77 -1.01 -6.44 -7.93
C LYS A 77 -0.16 -5.19 -7.84
N PHE A 78 1.05 -5.29 -8.37
CA PHE A 78 1.96 -4.15 -8.48
C PHE A 78 1.70 -3.44 -9.81
N ALA A 79 1.37 -2.15 -9.76
CA ALA A 79 1.05 -1.39 -10.96
C ALA A 79 1.86 -0.09 -11.00
N GLN A 80 2.63 0.10 -12.07
CA GLN A 80 3.45 1.30 -12.27
C GLN A 80 2.65 2.59 -12.16
N ALA A 81 1.38 2.55 -12.59
CA ALA A 81 0.43 3.65 -12.48
C ALA A 81 0.10 4.09 -11.04
N PHE A 82 0.63 3.43 -10.00
CA PHE A 82 0.50 3.84 -8.60
C PHE A 82 1.77 4.52 -8.05
N TYR A 83 2.87 4.57 -8.80
CA TYR A 83 4.04 5.37 -8.42
C TYR A 83 3.78 6.84 -8.72
N GLU A 84 3.82 7.68 -7.68
CA GLU A 84 3.52 9.13 -7.75
C GLU A 84 2.20 9.46 -8.47
N ALA A 85 1.22 8.55 -8.36
CA ALA A 85 -0.05 8.67 -9.05
C ALA A 85 -0.90 9.80 -8.49
N ALA A 86 -1.60 10.53 -9.36
CA ALA A 86 -2.64 11.47 -8.94
C ALA A 86 -3.89 10.72 -8.44
N ALA A 87 -4.72 11.40 -7.65
CA ALA A 87 -6.00 10.86 -7.17
C ALA A 87 -6.88 10.29 -8.30
N ALA A 88 -6.94 10.98 -9.45
CA ALA A 88 -7.70 10.55 -10.61
C ALA A 88 -7.21 9.21 -11.20
N ASP A 89 -5.88 8.99 -11.25
CA ASP A 89 -5.29 7.74 -11.76
C ASP A 89 -5.57 6.57 -10.81
N ILE A 90 -5.47 6.83 -9.51
CA ILE A 90 -5.86 5.86 -8.47
C ILE A 90 -7.33 5.47 -8.67
N LEU A 91 -8.22 6.44 -8.91
CA LEU A 91 -9.66 6.21 -9.04
C LEU A 91 -9.97 5.41 -10.30
N ALA A 92 -9.32 5.73 -11.41
CA ALA A 92 -9.43 4.97 -12.65
C ALA A 92 -9.03 3.51 -12.46
N LYS A 93 -7.97 3.22 -11.69
CA LYS A 93 -7.56 1.84 -11.38
C LYS A 93 -8.50 1.13 -10.42
N VAL A 94 -8.99 1.81 -9.38
CA VAL A 94 -10.00 1.24 -8.46
C VAL A 94 -11.25 0.82 -9.23
N ARG A 95 -11.71 1.64 -10.18
CA ARG A 95 -12.89 1.35 -11.03
C ARG A 95 -12.71 0.14 -11.97
N GLN A 96 -11.47 -0.26 -12.26
CA GLN A 96 -11.15 -1.44 -13.09
C GLN A 96 -11.14 -2.75 -12.29
N VAL A 97 -11.25 -2.71 -10.96
CA VAL A 97 -11.27 -3.90 -10.13
C VAL A 97 -12.60 -4.65 -10.31
N LYS A 98 -12.52 -5.99 -10.34
CA LYS A 98 -13.68 -6.85 -10.55
C LYS A 98 -14.79 -6.55 -9.53
N ALA A 99 -16.04 -6.54 -10.01
CA ALA A 99 -17.22 -6.34 -9.18
C ALA A 99 -17.38 -7.38 -8.05
N GLY A 100 -16.66 -8.49 -8.07
CA GLY A 100 -16.64 -9.49 -6.99
C GLY A 100 -15.81 -9.09 -5.75
N THR A 101 -14.85 -8.17 -5.86
CA THR A 101 -13.94 -7.82 -4.76
C THR A 101 -14.65 -6.99 -3.69
N GLY A 102 -14.93 -7.55 -2.52
CA GLY A 102 -15.64 -6.87 -1.43
C GLY A 102 -14.82 -5.77 -0.78
N THR A 103 -13.60 -6.11 -0.36
CA THR A 103 -12.64 -5.18 0.26
C THR A 103 -11.39 -5.04 -0.58
N LEU A 104 -11.10 -3.81 -1.01
CA LEU A 104 -9.90 -3.45 -1.78
C LEU A 104 -8.95 -2.61 -0.93
N LEU A 105 -7.66 -2.90 -0.95
CA LEU A 105 -6.62 -2.04 -0.39
C LEU A 105 -5.81 -1.37 -1.52
N VAL A 106 -5.57 -0.07 -1.40
CA VAL A 106 -4.65 0.69 -2.25
C VAL A 106 -3.48 1.16 -1.40
N LEU A 107 -2.25 0.83 -1.83
CA LEU A 107 -1.02 1.20 -1.16
C LEU A 107 -0.13 2.05 -2.08
N GLY A 108 0.10 3.30 -1.72
CA GLY A 108 0.80 4.28 -2.54
C GLY A 108 1.43 5.43 -1.76
N HIS A 109 1.43 6.62 -2.36
CA HIS A 109 2.16 7.81 -1.91
C HIS A 109 1.22 9.01 -1.76
N ASN A 110 1.63 9.99 -0.97
CA ASN A 110 1.04 11.33 -1.02
C ASN A 110 1.75 12.14 -2.13
N PRO A 111 1.09 13.18 -2.70
CA PRO A 111 -0.23 13.69 -2.34
C PRO A 111 -1.41 12.86 -2.89
N GLY A 112 -1.18 11.98 -3.87
CA GLY A 112 -2.27 11.27 -4.56
C GLY A 112 -3.27 10.54 -3.66
N LEU A 113 -2.81 9.89 -2.58
CA LEU A 113 -3.71 9.25 -1.60
C LEU A 113 -4.45 10.22 -0.68
N GLU A 114 -3.88 11.40 -0.44
CA GLU A 114 -4.45 12.43 0.42
C GLU A 114 -5.55 13.22 -0.31
N GLU A 115 -5.42 13.34 -1.63
CA GLU A 115 -6.37 14.01 -2.52
C GLU A 115 -7.46 13.07 -3.08
N PHE A 116 -7.41 11.78 -2.75
CA PHE A 116 -8.27 10.73 -3.30
C PHE A 116 -9.70 10.75 -2.76
#